data_AF-A0A2A9LTN2-F1
#
_entry.id   AF-A0A2A9LTN2-F1
#
_cell.length_a   1.000
_cell.length_b   1.000
_cell.length_c   1.000
_cell.angle_alpha   90.00
_cell.angle_beta   90.00
_cell.angle_gamma   90.00
#
_symmetry.space_group_name_H-M   'P 1'
#
loop_
_entity.id
_entity.type
_entity.pdbx_description
1 polymer ?
#
loop_
_entity_poly.entity_id
_entity_poly.type
_entity_poly.pdbx_seq_one_letter_code
_entity_poly.pdbx_strand_id
1 'polypeptide(L)'
;MFTLSNDPHASKAELYATLVEQARALVESERDLTANAANFAALVYHSLDRLNWAGFYFFDGTELVVGPFQGKPACVRIALGKGVCGTAAQTRDTQLVRDVHEFPGHIACDAASESEIVVPLVAADGTLIGVWDVDSPVAARFDDEDRNGMEALCRVFVEHAWEKARGR
;
A
#
# COMPACT_ATOMS: atom_id res chain seq x y z
N MET A 1 6.07 -19.92 13.06
CA MET A 1 6.35 -19.86 11.62
C MET A 1 5.11 -19.26 10.99
N PHE A 2 5.20 -18.09 10.36
CA PHE A 2 4.07 -17.53 9.61
C PHE A 2 3.85 -18.44 8.40
N THR A 3 2.71 -19.10 8.31
CA THR A 3 2.37 -19.92 7.16
C THR A 3 1.51 -19.06 6.23
N LEU A 4 2.06 -18.72 5.07
CA LEU A 4 1.30 -18.11 3.98
C LEU A 4 0.39 -19.20 3.38
N SER A 5 -0.86 -19.23 3.81
CA SER A 5 -1.87 -20.15 3.28
C SER A 5 -2.47 -19.55 2.02
N ASN A 6 -1.83 -19.75 0.88
CA ASN A 6 -2.45 -19.47 -0.42
C ASN A 6 -3.30 -20.68 -0.81
N ASP A 7 -4.52 -20.75 -0.30
CA ASP A 7 -5.53 -21.66 -0.86
C ASP A 7 -5.92 -21.11 -2.25
N PRO A 8 -5.60 -21.83 -3.35
CA PRO A 8 -5.90 -21.37 -4.71
C PRO A 8 -7.40 -21.31 -5.01
N HIS A 9 -8.27 -21.77 -4.11
CA HIS A 9 -9.72 -21.73 -4.24
C HIS A 9 -10.41 -20.66 -3.39
N ALA A 10 -9.67 -19.92 -2.56
CA ALA A 10 -10.24 -18.83 -1.77
C ALA A 10 -10.69 -17.67 -2.66
N SER A 11 -11.85 -17.08 -2.35
CA SER A 11 -12.27 -15.82 -2.96
C SER A 11 -11.34 -14.68 -2.56
N LYS A 12 -11.26 -13.60 -3.35
CA LYS A 12 -10.49 -12.40 -2.99
C LYS A 12 -10.92 -11.85 -1.62
N ALA A 13 -12.23 -11.84 -1.35
CA ALA A 13 -12.76 -11.40 -0.06
C ALA A 13 -12.22 -12.22 1.13
N GLU A 14 -12.20 -13.56 1.02
CA GLU A 14 -11.64 -14.43 2.08
C GLU A 14 -10.13 -14.27 2.23
N LEU A 15 -9.43 -14.09 1.11
CA LEU A 15 -7.99 -13.84 1.11
C LEU A 15 -7.68 -12.53 1.84
N TYR A 16 -8.34 -11.42 1.48
CA TYR A 16 -8.12 -10.14 2.14
C TYR A 16 -8.55 -10.17 3.62
N ALA A 17 -9.64 -10.86 3.96
CA ALA A 17 -10.05 -11.02 5.37
C ALA A 17 -8.96 -11.74 6.19
N THR A 18 -8.38 -12.81 5.64
CA THR A 18 -7.26 -13.53 6.27
C THR A 18 -6.02 -12.63 6.40
N LEU A 19 -5.71 -11.88 5.35
CA LEU A 19 -4.54 -11.01 5.30
C LEU A 19 -4.65 -9.84 6.27
N VAL A 20 -5.86 -9.31 6.49
CA VAL A 20 -6.17 -8.27 7.48
C VAL A 20 -5.90 -8.76 8.90
N GLU A 21 -6.34 -9.98 9.25
CA GLU A 21 -6.08 -10.56 10.57
C GLU A 21 -4.59 -10.86 10.77
N GLN A 22 -3.91 -11.33 9.74
CA GLN A 22 -2.47 -11.52 9.74
C GLN A 22 -1.70 -10.21 9.93
N ALA A 23 -2.07 -9.16 9.21
CA ALA A 23 -1.47 -7.84 9.33
C ALA A 23 -1.67 -7.26 10.73
N ARG A 24 -2.88 -7.42 11.30
CA ARG A 24 -3.19 -6.98 12.68
C ARG A 24 -2.28 -7.67 13.68
N ALA A 25 -2.22 -9.00 13.66
CA ALA A 25 -1.39 -9.78 14.58
C ALA A 25 0.11 -9.45 14.44
N LEU A 26 0.56 -9.16 13.21
CA LEU A 26 1.95 -8.81 12.90
C LEU A 26 2.36 -7.47 13.52
N VAL A 27 1.52 -6.44 13.37
CA VAL A 27 1.88 -5.07 13.79
C VAL A 27 1.44 -4.73 15.23
N GLU A 28 0.53 -5.51 15.83
CA GLU A 28 -0.09 -5.14 17.11
C GLU A 28 0.90 -5.10 18.28
N SER A 29 1.91 -5.97 18.28
CA SER A 29 2.85 -6.15 19.39
C SER A 29 4.18 -5.39 19.23
N GLU A 30 4.46 -4.89 18.03
CA GLU A 30 5.68 -4.14 17.70
C GLU A 30 5.40 -2.63 17.67
N ARG A 31 6.32 -1.83 18.20
CA ARG A 31 6.21 -0.37 18.30
C ARG A 31 7.05 0.37 17.26
N ASP A 32 8.09 -0.27 16.73
CA ASP A 32 8.92 0.35 15.69
C ASP A 32 8.14 0.43 14.37
N LEU A 33 7.89 1.67 13.93
CA LEU A 33 7.12 1.94 12.73
C LEU A 33 7.80 1.39 11.47
N THR A 34 9.13 1.45 11.42
CA THR A 34 9.90 0.97 10.26
C THR A 34 9.78 -0.55 10.14
N ALA A 35 9.92 -1.26 11.26
CA ALA A 35 9.75 -2.71 11.33
C ALA A 35 8.33 -3.12 10.93
N ASN A 36 7.30 -2.41 11.44
CA ASN A 36 5.91 -2.65 11.06
C ASN A 36 5.67 -2.42 9.57
N ALA A 37 6.14 -1.30 9.01
CA ALA A 37 5.99 -0.99 7.59
C ALA A 37 6.71 -2.02 6.70
N ALA A 38 7.94 -2.40 7.06
CA ALA A 38 8.71 -3.39 6.29
C ALA A 38 8.04 -4.77 6.30
N ASN A 39 7.59 -5.24 7.46
CA ASN A 39 6.93 -6.53 7.60
C ASN A 39 5.54 -6.54 6.95
N PHE A 40 4.79 -5.44 7.04
CA PHE A 40 3.51 -5.29 6.34
C PHE A 40 3.69 -5.36 4.82
N ALA A 41 4.67 -4.63 4.27
CA ALA A 41 4.97 -4.67 2.84
C ALA A 41 5.34 -6.09 2.38
N ALA A 42 6.19 -6.78 3.15
CA ALA A 42 6.54 -8.18 2.89
C ALA A 42 5.33 -9.12 2.94
N LEU A 43 4.47 -8.97 3.96
CA LEU A 43 3.27 -9.79 4.11
C LEU A 43 2.36 -9.67 2.89
N VAL A 44 2.05 -8.44 2.45
CA VAL A 44 1.16 -8.22 1.31
C VAL A 44 1.79 -8.72 0.01
N TYR A 45 3.04 -8.35 -0.25
CA TYR A 45 3.75 -8.70 -1.48
C TYR A 45 3.86 -10.22 -1.69
N HIS A 46 4.09 -10.98 -0.63
CA HIS A 46 4.24 -12.44 -0.71
C HIS A 46 2.91 -13.21 -0.61
N SER A 47 1.82 -12.56 -0.20
CA SER A 47 0.49 -13.19 -0.13
C SER A 47 -0.28 -13.04 -1.44
N LEU A 48 -0.12 -11.91 -2.13
CA LEU A 48 -0.84 -11.63 -3.37
C LEU A 48 -0.03 -12.01 -4.59
N ASP A 49 -0.69 -12.61 -5.58
CA ASP A 49 -0.08 -12.97 -6.84
C ASP A 49 0.05 -11.79 -7.80
N ARG A 50 1.00 -11.90 -8.74
CA ARG A 50 1.16 -10.98 -9.88
C ARG A 50 1.40 -9.53 -9.46
N LEU A 51 2.18 -9.31 -8.41
CA LEU A 51 2.70 -8.00 -8.04
C LEU A 51 4.16 -7.85 -8.49
N ASN A 52 4.57 -6.63 -8.83
CA ASN A 52 5.99 -6.27 -9.04
C ASN A 52 6.48 -5.23 -8.02
N TRP A 53 5.58 -4.55 -7.32
CA TRP A 53 5.91 -3.62 -6.25
C TRP A 53 4.80 -3.55 -5.19
N ALA A 54 5.17 -3.38 -3.92
CA ALA A 54 4.23 -3.08 -2.83
C ALA A 54 4.96 -2.39 -1.68
N GLY A 55 4.48 -1.23 -1.23
CA GLY A 55 5.21 -0.45 -0.25
C GLY A 55 4.59 0.89 0.14
N PHE A 56 5.36 1.62 0.93
CA PHE A 56 4.94 2.90 1.50
C PHE A 56 5.71 4.07 0.88
N TYR A 57 5.03 5.20 0.76
CA TYR A 57 5.68 6.51 0.76
C TYR A 57 5.14 7.33 1.93
N PHE A 58 6.01 7.92 2.74
CA PHE A 58 5.62 8.76 3.88
C PHE A 58 5.73 10.24 3.54
N PHE A 59 4.80 11.03 4.06
CA PHE A 59 4.80 12.48 3.86
C PHE A 59 5.79 13.15 4.81
N ASP A 60 6.72 13.94 4.28
CA ASP A 60 7.76 14.63 5.07
C ASP A 60 7.35 16.05 5.53
N GLY A 61 6.09 16.43 5.27
CA GLY A 61 5.57 17.78 5.49
C GLY A 61 5.53 18.62 4.20
N THR A 62 6.24 18.21 3.15
CA THR A 62 6.26 18.89 1.85
C THR A 62 5.85 17.96 0.71
N GLU A 63 6.41 16.75 0.67
CA GLU A 63 6.19 15.77 -0.39
C GLU A 63 6.26 14.33 0.15
N LEU A 64 5.96 13.36 -0.71
CA LEU A 64 6.08 11.93 -0.39
C LEU A 64 7.53 11.48 -0.55
N VAL A 65 8.04 10.67 0.39
CA VAL A 65 9.37 10.07 0.38
C VAL A 65 9.23 8.55 0.56
N VAL A 66 9.91 7.77 -0.27
CA VAL A 66 9.81 6.30 -0.24
C VAL A 66 10.21 5.74 1.13
N GLY A 67 9.35 4.90 1.69
CA GLY A 67 9.55 4.15 2.93
C GLY A 67 9.94 2.69 2.64
N PRO A 68 9.65 1.75 3.56
CA PRO A 68 9.85 0.33 3.30
C PRO A 68 8.93 -0.19 2.18
N PHE A 69 9.48 -1.04 1.30
CA PHE A 69 8.77 -1.63 0.17
C PHE A 69 9.36 -3.00 -0.22
N GLN A 70 8.64 -3.74 -1.06
CA GLN A 70 9.11 -4.90 -1.80
C GLN A 70 9.05 -4.59 -3.30
N GLY A 71 10.08 -4.98 -4.05
CA GLY A 71 10.17 -4.72 -5.49
C GLY A 71 11.53 -4.14 -5.89
N LYS A 72 11.62 -3.67 -7.14
CA LYS A 72 12.81 -2.96 -7.64
C LYS A 72 12.90 -1.55 -7.04
N PRO A 73 14.10 -0.93 -7.07
CA PRO A 73 14.21 0.50 -6.77
C PRO A 73 13.24 1.33 -7.61
N ALA A 74 12.56 2.28 -6.96
CA ALA A 74 11.50 3.10 -7.52
C ALA A 74 11.78 4.60 -7.28
N CYS A 75 10.79 5.47 -7.52
CA CYS A 75 10.90 6.90 -7.25
C CYS A 75 11.25 7.16 -5.77
N VAL A 76 12.20 8.06 -5.50
CA VAL A 76 12.59 8.37 -4.11
C VAL A 76 11.68 9.43 -3.50
N ARG A 77 11.27 10.42 -4.30
CA ARG A 77 10.45 11.56 -3.89
C ARG A 77 9.34 11.80 -4.91
N ILE A 78 8.13 12.12 -4.43
CA ILE A 78 6.95 12.37 -5.25
C ILE A 78 6.21 13.59 -4.70
N ALA A 79 6.12 14.65 -5.49
CA ALA A 79 5.35 15.84 -5.12
C ALA A 79 3.83 15.56 -5.12
N LEU A 80 3.09 16.28 -4.27
CA LEU A 80 1.63 16.18 -4.24
C LEU A 80 1.02 16.55 -5.60
N GLY A 81 0.02 15.78 -6.04
CA GLY A 81 -0.65 15.92 -7.35
C GLY A 81 0.18 15.43 -8.55
N LYS A 82 1.32 14.76 -8.33
CA LYS A 82 2.17 14.21 -9.40
C LYS A 82 2.11 12.68 -9.43
N GLY A 83 1.81 12.11 -10.60
CA GLY A 83 1.59 10.68 -10.75
C GLY A 83 0.39 10.19 -9.94
N VAL A 84 0.22 8.87 -9.92
CA VAL A 84 -0.89 8.22 -9.20
C VAL A 84 -0.71 8.40 -7.69
N CYS A 85 0.48 8.09 -7.16
CA CYS A 85 0.86 8.32 -5.77
C CYS A 85 0.61 9.76 -5.27
N GLY A 86 1.11 10.78 -5.98
CA GLY A 86 0.92 12.16 -5.58
C GLY A 86 -0.55 12.60 -5.68
N THR A 87 -1.31 12.07 -6.64
CA THR A 87 -2.74 12.33 -6.78
C THR A 87 -3.52 11.75 -5.60
N ALA A 88 -3.24 10.51 -5.20
CA ALA A 88 -3.84 9.87 -4.02
C ALA A 88 -3.59 10.70 -2.75
N ALA A 89 -2.34 11.13 -2.55
CA ALA A 89 -1.96 11.95 -1.39
C ALA A 89 -2.64 13.32 -1.37
N GLN A 90 -2.78 13.97 -2.53
CA GLN A 90 -3.40 15.30 -2.63
C GLN A 90 -4.92 15.25 -2.46
N THR A 91 -5.58 14.29 -3.13
CA THR A 91 -7.05 14.16 -3.09
C THR A 91 -7.54 13.50 -1.81
N ARG A 92 -6.68 12.68 -1.18
CA ARG A 92 -7.03 11.77 -0.08
C ARG A 92 -8.06 10.72 -0.48
N ASP A 93 -8.10 10.40 -1.77
CA ASP A 93 -8.92 9.34 -2.34
C ASP A 93 -8.06 8.21 -2.91
N THR A 94 -8.51 6.98 -2.72
CA THR A 94 -7.84 5.80 -3.29
C THR A 94 -7.88 5.83 -4.82
N GLN A 95 -6.71 5.71 -5.44
CA GLN A 95 -6.57 5.65 -6.90
C GLN A 95 -6.53 4.18 -7.33
N LEU A 96 -7.42 3.80 -8.26
CA LEU A 96 -7.47 2.45 -8.84
C LEU A 96 -7.27 2.59 -10.34
N VAL A 97 -6.06 2.29 -10.81
CA VAL A 97 -5.63 2.54 -12.18
C VAL A 97 -5.54 1.19 -12.91
N ARG A 98 -6.48 0.95 -13.83
CA ARG A 98 -6.52 -0.30 -14.60
C ARG A 98 -5.49 -0.36 -15.72
N ASP A 99 -5.08 0.78 -16.25
CA ASP A 99 -4.00 0.93 -17.22
C ASP A 99 -3.21 2.19 -16.85
N VAL A 100 -1.96 2.02 -16.43
CA VAL A 100 -1.11 3.15 -16.01
C VAL A 100 -0.72 4.06 -17.18
N HIS A 101 -0.73 3.55 -18.41
CA HIS A 101 -0.40 4.32 -19.60
C HIS A 101 -1.53 5.28 -20.00
N GLU A 102 -2.76 5.02 -19.54
CA GLU A 102 -3.91 5.90 -19.73
C GLU A 102 -4.02 6.99 -18.64
N PHE A 103 -3.25 6.89 -17.54
CA PHE A 103 -3.34 7.84 -16.43
C PHE A 103 -2.65 9.18 -16.77
N PRO A 104 -3.36 10.32 -16.79
CA PRO A 104 -2.77 11.61 -17.13
C PRO A 104 -1.69 12.03 -16.13
N GLY A 105 -0.47 12.25 -16.64
CA GLY A 105 0.65 12.66 -15.79
C GLY A 105 1.25 11.51 -14.97
N HIS A 106 1.07 10.26 -15.42
CA HIS A 106 1.75 9.09 -14.87
C HIS A 106 3.27 9.31 -14.79
N ILE A 107 3.84 8.96 -13.64
CA ILE A 107 5.29 8.94 -13.40
C ILE A 107 5.65 7.48 -13.20
N ALA A 108 6.17 6.83 -14.24
CA ALA A 108 6.56 5.44 -14.15
C ALA A 108 7.76 5.29 -13.23
N CYS A 109 7.57 4.63 -12.08
CA CYS A 109 8.65 4.29 -11.15
C CYS A 109 9.24 2.90 -11.46
N ASP A 110 8.43 1.91 -11.85
CA ASP A 110 8.85 0.68 -12.52
C ASP A 110 8.22 0.63 -13.92
N ALA A 111 9.05 0.55 -14.96
CA ALA A 111 8.57 0.48 -16.34
C ALA A 111 7.81 -0.82 -16.66
N ALA A 112 7.84 -1.81 -15.77
CA ALA A 112 7.08 -3.04 -15.92
C ALA A 112 5.63 -2.94 -15.42
N SER A 113 5.25 -1.87 -14.69
CA SER A 113 3.89 -1.73 -14.16
C SER A 113 2.88 -1.44 -15.27
N GLU A 114 1.75 -2.13 -15.23
CA GLU A 114 0.63 -2.02 -16.17
C GLU A 114 -0.68 -1.64 -15.45
N SER A 115 -0.81 -1.93 -14.16
CA SER A 115 -1.89 -1.41 -13.30
C SER A 115 -1.36 -1.10 -11.89
N GLU A 116 -2.03 -0.16 -11.21
CA GLU A 116 -1.58 0.39 -9.92
C GLU A 116 -2.79 0.65 -9.01
N ILE A 117 -2.64 0.39 -7.71
CA ILE A 117 -3.58 0.82 -6.68
C ILE A 117 -2.83 1.57 -5.59
N VAL A 118 -3.29 2.80 -5.32
CA VAL A 118 -2.72 3.65 -4.27
C VAL A 118 -3.79 4.03 -3.26
N VAL A 119 -3.57 3.67 -2.00
CA VAL A 119 -4.44 4.01 -0.86
C VAL A 119 -3.78 5.12 -0.03
N PRO A 120 -4.43 6.28 0.15
CA PRO A 120 -3.93 7.34 1.02
C PRO A 120 -4.03 6.93 2.49
N LEU A 121 -2.98 7.23 3.26
CA LEU A 121 -2.90 6.96 4.68
C LEU A 121 -3.13 8.28 5.44
N VAL A 122 -4.24 8.36 6.17
CA VAL A 122 -4.65 9.56 6.90
C VAL A 122 -4.86 9.19 8.37
N ALA A 123 -4.23 9.94 9.27
CA ALA A 123 -4.35 9.77 10.72
C ALA A 123 -5.72 10.22 11.23
N ALA A 124 -6.07 9.84 12.46
CA ALA A 124 -7.36 10.18 13.06
C ALA A 124 -7.62 11.70 13.16
N ASP A 125 -6.56 12.50 13.28
CA ASP A 125 -6.63 13.98 13.32
C ASP A 125 -6.68 14.64 11.92
N GLY A 126 -6.70 13.84 10.85
CA GLY A 126 -6.69 14.31 9.47
C GLY A 126 -5.30 14.63 8.92
N THR A 127 -4.21 14.33 9.65
CA THR A 127 -2.84 14.45 9.14
C THR A 127 -2.60 13.44 8.02
N LEU A 128 -2.00 13.88 6.91
CA LEU A 128 -1.52 12.99 5.86
C LEU A 128 -0.27 12.25 6.38
N ILE A 129 -0.37 10.92 6.49
CA ILE A 129 0.75 10.05 6.86
C ILE A 129 1.60 9.77 5.61
N GLY A 130 0.94 9.54 4.48
CA GLY A 130 1.58 9.08 3.26
C GLY A 130 0.60 8.31 2.37
N VAL A 131 1.13 7.36 1.60
CA VAL A 131 0.35 6.44 0.78
C VAL A 131 0.91 5.02 0.91
N TRP A 132 0.02 4.05 0.73
CA TRP A 132 0.32 2.67 0.42
C TRP A 132 0.13 2.46 -1.07
N ASP A 133 1.13 1.92 -1.75
CA ASP A 133 1.20 1.80 -3.20
C ASP A 133 1.53 0.34 -3.59
N VAL A 134 0.83 -0.17 -4.60
CA VAL A 134 0.96 -1.53 -5.11
C VAL A 134 0.83 -1.55 -6.62
N ASP A 135 1.84 -2.11 -7.27
CA ASP A 135 1.92 -2.26 -8.72
C ASP A 135 1.75 -3.71 -9.16
N SER A 136 1.24 -3.87 -10.38
CA SER A 136 1.22 -5.13 -11.10
C SER A 136 1.75 -4.97 -12.53
N PRO A 137 2.52 -5.96 -13.05
CA PRO A 137 2.89 -5.99 -14.46
C PRO A 137 1.76 -6.53 -15.36
N VAL A 138 0.55 -6.67 -14.81
CA VAL A 138 -0.64 -7.13 -15.53
C VAL A 138 -1.65 -5.99 -15.54
N ALA A 139 -2.13 -5.62 -16.73
CA ALA A 139 -3.19 -4.63 -16.86
C ALA A 139 -4.46 -5.09 -16.13
N ALA A 140 -5.18 -4.14 -15.53
CA ALA A 140 -6.40 -4.36 -14.76
C ALA A 140 -6.30 -5.47 -13.71
N ARG A 141 -5.14 -5.63 -13.06
CA ARG A 141 -4.96 -6.60 -11.94
C ARG A 141 -5.88 -6.27 -10.77
N PHE A 142 -6.11 -4.99 -10.53
CA PHE A 142 -6.87 -4.49 -9.39
C PHE A 142 -8.30 -4.11 -9.79
N ASP A 143 -9.26 -4.51 -8.95
CA ASP A 143 -10.66 -4.13 -9.03
C ASP A 143 -11.17 -3.54 -7.70
N ASP A 144 -12.48 -3.35 -7.57
CA ASP A 144 -13.06 -2.77 -6.36
C ASP A 144 -13.02 -3.73 -5.15
N GLU A 145 -12.86 -5.04 -5.35
CA GLU A 145 -12.59 -5.96 -4.25
C GLU A 145 -11.17 -5.76 -3.72
N ASP A 146 -10.19 -5.56 -4.61
CA ASP A 146 -8.83 -5.17 -4.21
C ASP A 146 -8.81 -3.81 -3.50
N ARG A 147 -9.59 -2.83 -3.99
CA ARG A 147 -9.76 -1.53 -3.31
C ARG A 147 -10.22 -1.72 -1.87
N ASN A 148 -11.32 -2.44 -1.67
CA ASN A 148 -11.89 -2.65 -0.34
C ASN A 148 -10.91 -3.41 0.58
N GLY A 149 -10.21 -4.41 0.04
CA GLY A 149 -9.23 -5.21 0.77
C GLY A 149 -7.99 -4.40 1.17
N MET A 150 -7.40 -3.65 0.25
CA MET A 150 -6.24 -2.80 0.50
C MET A 150 -6.56 -1.67 1.47
N GLU A 151 -7.74 -1.04 1.36
CA GLU A 151 -8.19 -0.05 2.34
C GLU A 151 -8.36 -0.66 3.74
N ALA A 152 -8.85 -1.90 3.85
CA ALA A 152 -8.95 -2.60 5.14
C ALA A 152 -7.57 -2.89 5.75
N LEU A 153 -6.61 -3.34 4.93
CA LEU A 153 -5.23 -3.54 5.34
C LEU A 153 -4.59 -2.23 5.82
N CYS A 154 -4.79 -1.14 5.09
CA CYS A 154 -4.26 0.18 5.44
C CYS A 154 -4.87 0.73 6.73
N ARG A 155 -6.17 0.50 6.99
CA ARG A 155 -6.80 0.85 8.27
C ARG A 155 -6.10 0.15 9.43
N VAL A 156 -5.80 -1.15 9.30
CA VAL A 156 -5.04 -1.89 10.33
C VAL A 156 -3.67 -1.27 10.57
N PHE A 157 -2.93 -0.94 9.51
CA PHE A 157 -1.62 -0.30 9.65
C PHE A 157 -1.71 1.05 10.37
N VAL A 158 -2.66 1.90 9.99
CA VAL A 158 -2.84 3.22 10.61
C VAL A 158 -3.20 3.07 12.10
N GLU A 159 -4.21 2.27 12.42
CA GLU A 159 -4.72 2.12 13.78
C GLU A 159 -3.71 1.42 14.72
N HIS A 160 -3.00 0.40 14.23
CA HIS A 160 -2.18 -0.46 15.10
C HIS A 160 -0.68 -0.22 15.01
N ALA A 161 -0.16 0.37 13.92
CA ALA A 161 1.26 0.70 13.80
C ALA A 161 1.50 2.21 13.98
N TRP A 162 0.81 3.06 13.21
CA TRP A 162 1.08 4.50 13.20
C TRP A 162 0.64 5.20 14.50
N GLU A 163 -0.63 5.05 14.89
CA GLU A 163 -1.16 5.75 16.07
C GLU A 163 -0.44 5.32 17.36
N LYS A 164 -0.09 4.03 17.48
CA LYS A 164 0.69 3.52 18.62
C LYS A 164 2.11 4.06 18.68
N ALA A 165 2.76 4.28 17.53
CA ALA A 165 4.10 4.87 17.49
C ALA A 165 4.10 6.34 17.94
N ARG A 166 2.99 7.06 17.71
CA ARG A 166 2.84 8.49 18.03
C ARG A 166 2.27 8.81 19.40
N GLY A 167 1.63 7.88 20.09
CA GLY A 167 1.12 8.05 21.47
C GLY A 167 2.20 8.20 22.56
N ARG A 168 3.32 8.87 22.26
CA ARG A 168 4.42 9.22 23.17
C ARG A 168 4.33 10.68 23.60
#